data_AF-A0A533VYG4-F1
#
_entry.id   AF-A0A533VYG4-F1
#
_cell.length_a   1.000
_cell.length_b   1.000
_cell.length_c   1.000
_cell.angle_alpha   90.00
_cell.angle_beta   90.00
_cell.angle_gamma   90.00
#
_symmetry.space_group_name_H-M   'P 1'
#
loop_
_entity.id
_entity.type
_entity.pdbx_description
1 polymer ?
#
loop_
_entity_poly.entity_id
_entity_poly.type
_entity_poly.pdbx_seq_one_letter_code
_entity_poly.pdbx_strand_id
1 'polypeptide(L)'
;MPPKPWLYRQRLESLLQHRSVQDWLGRTPKKTDFYIFQAYLKWRKEKGLDEDPDRWIEECLNGNNLTLVKHLRTLLEWAQGPSLDGLADISRIRYYCVIRAFYRKNFVSLPEANIKVRREASEVSQQVTANQFDAMLRKVLEVGRLSVRDRAIMLTMR
;
A
#
# COMPACT_ATOMS: atom_id res chain seq x y z
N MET A 1 12.40 -25.51 -0.13
CA MET A 1 11.58 -26.31 -1.07
C MET A 1 10.61 -25.39 -1.79
N PRO A 2 10.54 -25.39 -3.13
CA PRO A 2 9.51 -24.63 -3.84
C PRO A 2 8.13 -25.23 -3.52
N PRO A 3 7.07 -24.41 -3.40
CA PRO A 3 5.73 -24.91 -3.15
C PRO A 3 5.25 -25.80 -4.30
N LYS A 4 4.51 -26.85 -3.94
CA LYS A 4 3.94 -27.83 -4.90
C LYS A 4 3.03 -27.11 -5.92
N PRO A 5 3.14 -27.38 -7.24
CA PRO A 5 2.45 -26.64 -8.30
C PRO A 5 0.91 -26.62 -8.22
N TRP A 6 0.28 -27.62 -7.61
CA TRP A 6 -1.19 -27.68 -7.47
C TRP A 6 -1.74 -26.74 -6.40
N LEU A 7 -0.98 -26.49 -5.31
CA LEU A 7 -1.32 -25.49 -4.30
C LEU A 7 -1.33 -24.07 -4.88
N TYR A 8 -0.52 -23.85 -5.92
CA TYR A 8 -0.50 -22.59 -6.66
C TYR A 8 -1.78 -22.39 -7.46
N ARG A 9 -2.27 -23.41 -8.19
CA ARG A 9 -3.53 -23.32 -8.96
C ARG A 9 -4.74 -23.08 -8.07
N GLN A 10 -4.87 -23.83 -6.98
CA GLN A 10 -6.01 -23.72 -6.07
C GLN A 10 -6.07 -22.34 -5.37
N ARG A 11 -4.91 -21.76 -5.02
CA ARG A 11 -4.84 -20.39 -4.48
C ARG A 11 -5.02 -19.30 -5.54
N LEU A 12 -4.63 -19.55 -6.79
CA LEU A 12 -4.90 -18.65 -7.92
C LEU A 12 -6.40 -18.55 -8.16
N GLU A 13 -7.09 -19.68 -8.22
CA GLU A 13 -8.55 -19.73 -8.41
C GLU A 13 -9.29 -19.01 -7.29
N SER A 14 -8.90 -19.21 -6.03
CA SER A 14 -9.49 -18.49 -4.89
C SER A 14 -9.25 -16.97 -4.95
N LEU A 15 -8.03 -16.52 -5.28
CA LEU A 15 -7.74 -15.09 -5.36
C LEU A 15 -8.36 -14.40 -6.58
N LEU A 16 -8.57 -15.14 -7.66
CA LEU A 16 -9.30 -14.66 -8.83
C LEU A 16 -10.80 -14.53 -8.58
N GLN A 17 -11.34 -14.96 -7.44
CA GLN A 17 -12.75 -14.66 -7.08
C GLN A 17 -12.94 -13.19 -6.73
N HIS A 18 -11.87 -12.51 -6.32
CA HIS A 18 -11.92 -11.09 -5.96
C HIS A 18 -11.86 -10.20 -7.19
N ARG A 19 -12.82 -9.28 -7.31
CA ARG A 19 -12.93 -8.40 -8.48
C ARG A 19 -11.71 -7.50 -8.61
N SER A 20 -11.23 -6.96 -7.49
CA SER A 20 -10.07 -6.08 -7.46
C SER A 20 -8.79 -6.74 -7.98
N VAL A 21 -8.66 -8.05 -7.76
CA VAL A 21 -7.52 -8.85 -8.22
C VAL A 21 -7.64 -9.14 -9.72
N GLN A 22 -8.84 -9.46 -10.20
CA GLN A 22 -9.10 -9.63 -11.64
C GLN A 22 -8.81 -8.34 -12.42
N ASP A 23 -9.35 -7.21 -11.95
CA ASP A 23 -9.20 -5.90 -12.60
C ASP A 23 -7.72 -5.47 -12.65
N TRP A 24 -6.95 -5.80 -11.61
CA TRP A 24 -5.52 -5.53 -11.55
C TRP A 24 -4.69 -6.42 -12.49
N LEU A 25 -4.90 -7.73 -12.45
CA LEU A 25 -4.14 -8.70 -13.22
C LEU A 25 -4.46 -8.65 -14.72
N GLY A 26 -5.67 -8.20 -15.07
CA GLY A 26 -6.15 -8.14 -16.43
C GLY A 26 -6.17 -9.51 -17.11
N ARG A 27 -6.06 -9.52 -18.45
CA ARG A 27 -6.17 -10.75 -19.26
C ARG A 27 -4.92 -11.65 -19.21
N THR A 28 -3.76 -11.11 -18.86
CA THR A 28 -2.47 -11.84 -18.84
C THR A 28 -1.67 -11.53 -17.59
N PRO A 29 -1.94 -12.23 -16.47
CA PRO A 29 -1.20 -12.01 -15.23
C PRO A 29 0.28 -12.36 -15.38
N LYS A 30 1.16 -11.41 -15.06
CA LYS A 30 2.59 -11.72 -14.86
C LYS A 30 2.71 -12.59 -13.62
N LYS A 31 3.17 -13.85 -13.78
CA LYS A 31 3.32 -14.81 -12.68
C LYS A 31 4.05 -14.22 -11.47
N THR A 32 5.12 -13.46 -11.69
CA THR A 32 5.90 -12.83 -10.61
C THR A 32 5.09 -11.84 -9.78
N ASP A 33 4.22 -11.04 -10.40
CA ASP A 33 3.44 -10.01 -9.71
C ASP A 33 2.40 -10.68 -8.80
N PHE A 34 1.81 -11.78 -9.28
CA PHE A 34 0.93 -12.62 -8.48
C PHE A 34 1.64 -13.25 -7.28
N TYR A 35 2.87 -13.77 -7.43
CA TYR A 35 3.65 -14.30 -6.30
C TYR A 35 3.94 -13.24 -5.24
N ILE A 36 4.26 -12.02 -5.67
CA ILE A 36 4.49 -10.89 -4.76
C ILE A 36 3.20 -10.55 -4.01
N PHE A 37 2.07 -10.51 -4.71
CA PHE A 37 0.76 -10.26 -4.10
C PHE A 37 0.37 -11.33 -3.08
N GLN A 38 0.59 -12.61 -3.41
CA GLN A 38 0.39 -13.71 -2.46
C GLN A 38 1.29 -13.59 -1.23
N ALA A 39 2.56 -13.20 -1.41
CA ALA A 39 3.48 -12.98 -0.30
C ALA A 39 2.97 -11.85 0.61
N TYR A 40 2.41 -10.79 0.04
CA TYR A 40 1.82 -9.70 0.82
C TYR A 40 0.58 -10.13 1.59
N LEU A 41 -0.35 -10.86 0.96
CA LEU A 41 -1.54 -11.37 1.65
C LEU A 41 -1.20 -12.33 2.79
N LYS A 42 -0.23 -13.22 2.57
CA LYS A 42 0.26 -14.10 3.63
C LYS A 42 0.78 -13.30 4.82
N TRP A 43 1.60 -12.28 4.55
CA TRP A 43 2.12 -11.41 5.60
C TRP A 43 1.02 -10.64 6.34
N ARG A 44 0.00 -10.14 5.63
CA ARG A 44 -1.15 -9.47 6.25
C ARG A 44 -1.90 -10.38 7.20
N LYS A 45 -2.15 -11.63 6.78
CA LYS A 45 -2.78 -12.66 7.62
C LYS A 45 -1.95 -12.91 8.89
N GLU A 46 -0.63 -13.03 8.76
CA GLU A 46 0.29 -13.21 9.90
C GLU A 46 0.27 -12.01 10.87
N LYS A 47 -0.04 -10.82 10.37
CA LYS A 47 -0.19 -9.58 11.16
C LYS A 47 -1.60 -9.35 11.71
N GLY A 48 -2.54 -10.26 11.45
CA GLY A 48 -3.95 -10.10 11.85
C GLY A 48 -4.67 -8.97 11.10
N LEU A 49 -4.18 -8.59 9.93
CA LEU A 49 -4.80 -7.60 9.05
C LEU A 49 -5.80 -8.28 8.12
N ASP A 50 -6.73 -7.49 7.58
CA ASP A 50 -7.73 -7.98 6.62
C ASP A 50 -7.03 -8.63 5.41
N GLU A 51 -7.45 -9.84 5.08
CA GLU A 51 -6.94 -10.67 4.00
C GLU A 51 -7.79 -10.60 2.72
N ASP A 52 -8.96 -9.95 2.77
CA ASP A 52 -9.87 -9.77 1.63
C ASP A 52 -9.44 -8.57 0.76
N PRO A 53 -9.00 -8.82 -0.49
CA PRO A 53 -8.60 -7.78 -1.42
C PRO A 53 -9.72 -6.86 -1.93
N ASP A 54 -10.98 -7.24 -1.83
CA ASP A 54 -12.07 -6.33 -2.21
C ASP A 54 -12.36 -5.38 -1.05
N ARG A 55 -12.40 -5.92 0.17
CA ARG A 55 -12.71 -5.16 1.38
C ARG A 55 -11.69 -4.09 1.72
N TRP A 56 -10.39 -4.36 1.59
CA TRP A 56 -9.34 -3.36 1.85
C TRP A 56 -9.33 -2.21 0.79
N ILE A 57 -9.89 -2.41 -0.41
CA ILE A 57 -9.99 -1.43 -1.49
C ILE A 57 -11.22 -0.60 -1.23
N GLU A 58 -12.34 -1.26 -0.88
CA GLU A 58 -13.55 -0.59 -0.44
C GLU A 58 -13.27 0.32 0.77
N GLU A 59 -12.48 -0.13 1.74
CA GLU A 59 -12.03 0.69 2.87
C GLU A 59 -11.24 1.93 2.39
N CYS A 60 -10.36 1.78 1.39
CA CYS A 60 -9.61 2.89 0.82
C CYS A 60 -10.48 3.87 0.02
N LEU A 61 -11.47 3.37 -0.73
CA LEU A 61 -12.35 4.17 -1.57
C LEU A 61 -13.37 4.97 -0.73
N ASN A 62 -13.89 4.36 0.34
CA ASN A 62 -14.84 4.99 1.26
C ASN A 62 -14.14 5.73 2.42
N GLY A 63 -12.84 5.50 2.58
CA GLY A 63 -12.02 6.07 3.63
C GLY A 63 -11.61 7.52 3.36
N ASN A 64 -10.94 8.11 4.35
CA ASN A 64 -10.35 9.43 4.23
C ASN A 64 -8.82 9.32 4.04
N ASN A 65 -8.13 10.46 3.97
CA ASN A 65 -6.68 10.50 3.82
C ASN A 65 -5.93 9.72 4.91
N LEU A 66 -6.47 9.65 6.14
CA LEU A 66 -5.87 8.88 7.23
C LEU A 66 -5.90 7.38 6.93
N THR A 67 -6.99 6.88 6.35
CA THR A 67 -7.10 5.49 5.88
C THR A 67 -6.03 5.22 4.83
N LEU A 68 -5.91 6.06 3.80
CA LEU A 68 -4.88 5.89 2.76
C LEU A 68 -3.45 5.88 3.34
N VAL A 69 -3.18 6.75 4.31
CA VAL A 69 -1.89 6.78 5.03
C VAL A 69 -1.65 5.50 5.83
N LYS A 70 -2.68 4.94 6.47
CA LYS A 70 -2.57 3.64 7.18
C LYS A 70 -2.18 2.52 6.22
N HIS A 71 -2.90 2.38 5.09
CA HIS A 71 -2.56 1.37 4.08
C HIS A 71 -1.15 1.55 3.52
N LEU A 72 -0.75 2.78 3.26
CA LEU A 72 0.62 3.09 2.83
C LEU A 72 1.66 2.69 3.88
N ARG A 73 1.43 2.99 5.16
CA ARG A 73 2.32 2.61 6.26
C ARG A 73 2.44 1.09 6.37
N THR A 74 1.33 0.37 6.30
CA THR A 74 1.32 -1.10 6.29
C THR A 74 2.10 -1.68 5.12
N LEU A 75 1.96 -1.11 3.92
CA LEU A 75 2.75 -1.53 2.76
C LEU A 75 4.25 -1.24 2.95
N LEU A 76 4.61 -0.08 3.50
CA LEU A 76 6.00 0.25 3.79
C LEU A 76 6.60 -0.65 4.87
N GLU A 77 5.85 -0.97 5.93
CA GLU A 77 6.25 -1.90 6.97
C GLU A 77 6.61 -3.27 6.37
N TRP A 78 5.80 -3.76 5.43
CA TRP A 78 6.11 -5.01 4.75
C TRP A 78 7.32 -4.90 3.83
N ALA A 79 7.36 -3.87 2.97
CA ALA A 79 8.37 -3.74 1.94
C ALA A 79 9.78 -3.39 2.46
N GLN A 80 9.85 -2.69 3.60
CA GLN A 80 11.11 -2.27 4.25
C GLN A 80 11.43 -3.07 5.52
N GLY A 81 10.47 -3.85 6.01
CA GLY A 81 10.60 -4.59 7.25
C GLY A 81 11.32 -5.94 7.08
N PRO A 82 11.46 -6.66 8.19
CA PRO A 82 12.26 -7.87 8.26
C PRO A 82 11.69 -9.03 7.43
N SER A 83 10.42 -8.94 7.04
CA SER A 83 9.74 -9.96 6.24
C SER A 83 10.33 -10.14 4.84
N LEU A 84 11.10 -9.16 4.37
CA LEU A 84 11.85 -9.23 3.11
C LEU A 84 13.37 -9.16 3.36
N ASP A 85 13.85 -9.45 4.58
CA ASP A 85 15.29 -9.62 4.87
C ASP A 85 15.90 -10.74 4.03
N GLY A 86 17.08 -10.47 3.47
CA GLY A 86 17.75 -11.33 2.50
C GLY A 86 17.39 -11.07 1.03
N LEU A 87 16.39 -10.22 0.73
CA LEU A 87 16.14 -9.76 -0.64
C LEU A 87 16.93 -8.49 -0.95
N ALA A 88 17.52 -8.43 -2.14
CA ALA A 88 18.17 -7.23 -2.65
C ALA A 88 17.20 -6.03 -2.71
N ASP A 89 17.74 -4.82 -2.54
CA ASP A 89 16.93 -3.60 -2.50
C ASP A 89 16.03 -3.41 -3.73
N ILE A 90 16.55 -3.76 -4.91
CA ILE A 90 15.80 -3.71 -6.16
C ILE A 90 14.56 -4.63 -6.15
N SER A 91 14.66 -5.79 -5.49
CA SER A 91 13.55 -6.71 -5.33
C SER A 91 12.53 -6.15 -4.35
N ARG A 92 12.96 -5.54 -3.24
CA ARG A 92 12.05 -4.88 -2.28
C ARG A 92 11.28 -3.72 -2.93
N ILE A 93 11.96 -2.91 -3.74
CA ILE A 93 11.32 -1.84 -4.54
C ILE A 93 10.30 -2.44 -5.50
N ARG A 94 10.65 -3.53 -6.20
CA ARG A 94 9.70 -4.23 -7.07
C ARG A 94 8.47 -4.71 -6.30
N TYR A 95 8.64 -5.29 -5.12
CA TYR A 95 7.54 -5.79 -4.30
C TYR A 95 6.57 -4.67 -3.93
N TYR A 96 7.11 -3.55 -3.45
CA TYR A 96 6.32 -2.34 -3.20
C TYR A 96 5.58 -1.85 -4.44
N CYS A 97 6.27 -1.73 -5.58
CA CYS A 97 5.70 -1.20 -6.82
C CYS A 97 4.55 -2.08 -7.32
N VAL A 98 4.66 -3.40 -7.17
CA VAL A 98 3.61 -4.35 -7.57
C VAL A 98 2.36 -4.16 -6.73
N ILE A 99 2.47 -4.09 -5.40
CA ILE A 99 1.29 -3.87 -4.54
C ILE A 99 0.72 -2.47 -4.74
N ARG A 100 1.57 -1.45 -4.91
CA ARG A 100 1.12 -0.08 -5.21
C ARG A 100 0.40 -0.02 -6.56
N ALA A 101 0.84 -0.79 -7.55
CA ALA A 101 0.15 -0.92 -8.84
C ALA A 101 -1.22 -1.58 -8.68
N PHE A 102 -1.38 -2.54 -7.75
CA PHE A 102 -2.67 -3.11 -7.39
C PHE A 102 -3.64 -2.04 -6.86
N TYR A 103 -3.22 -1.21 -5.90
CA TYR A 103 -4.05 -0.09 -5.42
C TYR A 103 -4.42 0.87 -6.56
N ARG A 104 -3.43 1.29 -7.37
CA ARG A 104 -3.64 2.24 -8.47
C ARG A 104 -4.61 1.72 -9.52
N LYS A 105 -4.55 0.42 -9.86
CA LYS A 105 -5.47 -0.19 -10.84
C LYS A 105 -6.91 -0.26 -10.33
N ASN A 106 -7.08 -0.29 -9.01
CA ASN A 106 -8.37 -0.24 -8.33
C ASN A 106 -8.77 1.20 -7.93
N PHE A 107 -8.30 2.21 -8.65
CA PHE A 107 -8.61 3.63 -8.43
C PHE A 107 -8.20 4.20 -7.07
N VAL A 108 -7.37 3.49 -6.31
CA VAL A 108 -6.82 3.96 -5.04
C VAL A 108 -5.43 4.58 -5.28
N SER A 109 -5.34 5.90 -5.14
CA SER A 109 -4.07 6.62 -5.21
C SER A 109 -3.49 6.79 -3.81
N LEU A 110 -2.62 5.86 -3.40
CA LEU A 110 -1.88 6.00 -2.14
C LEU A 110 -0.94 7.23 -2.20
N PRO A 111 -0.73 7.97 -1.10
CA PRO A 111 0.22 9.07 -1.05
C PRO A 111 1.62 8.65 -1.51
N GLU A 112 2.39 9.57 -2.08
CA GLU A 112 3.77 9.31 -2.47
C GLU A 112 4.63 9.08 -1.23
N ALA A 113 5.42 8.01 -1.24
CA ALA A 113 6.44 7.75 -0.23
C ALA A 113 7.68 7.20 -0.89
N ASN A 114 8.83 7.73 -0.49
CA ASN A 114 10.12 7.17 -0.86
C ASN A 114 10.33 5.87 -0.10
N ILE A 115 10.59 4.77 -0.82
CA ILE A 115 11.04 3.55 -0.17
C ILE A 115 12.47 3.79 0.30
N LYS A 116 12.64 4.02 1.60
CA LYS A 116 13.96 3.98 2.24
C LYS A 116 14.31 2.52 2.41
N VAL A 117 14.82 1.88 1.35
CA VAL A 117 15.39 0.55 1.55
C VAL A 117 16.64 0.74 2.39
N ARG A 118 16.69 0.08 3.55
CA ARG A 118 17.81 0.15 4.50
C ARG A 118 19.12 -0.18 3.77
N ARG A 119 19.89 0.83 3.38
CA ARG A 119 21.33 0.78 3.58
C ARG A 119 21.53 0.87 5.08
N GLU A 120 22.19 -0.12 5.66
CA GLU A 120 22.49 -0.11 7.08
C GLU A 120 23.16 1.21 7.51
N ALA A 121 22.79 1.63 8.72
CA ALA A 121 23.20 2.81 9.47
C ALA A 121 22.69 4.19 8.97
N SER A 122 21.52 4.58 9.49
CA SER A 122 21.47 5.59 10.56
C SER A 122 20.06 5.64 11.13
N GLU A 123 19.94 5.38 12.43
CA GLU A 123 18.75 5.73 13.21
C GLU A 123 18.45 7.22 13.03
N VAL A 124 17.36 7.53 12.35
CA VAL A 124 16.69 8.81 12.50
C VAL A 124 15.23 8.50 12.72
N SER A 125 14.84 8.49 13.99
CA SER A 125 13.44 8.64 14.41
C SER A 125 12.89 9.91 13.75
N GLN A 126 12.19 9.77 12.62
CA GLN A 126 11.45 10.88 12.05
C GLN A 126 10.12 10.99 12.80
N GLN A 127 10.16 11.69 13.94
CA GLN A 127 8.97 12.39 14.42
C GLN A 127 8.52 13.32 13.28
N VAL A 128 7.30 13.12 12.79
CA VAL A 128 6.64 14.06 11.87
C VAL A 128 6.47 15.36 12.65
N THR A 129 7.40 16.29 12.47
CA THR A 129 7.31 17.61 13.08
C THR A 129 6.14 18.35 12.42
N ALA A 130 5.43 19.18 13.21
CA ALA A 130 4.23 19.90 12.80
C ALA A 130 4.37 20.62 11.44
N ASN A 131 5.59 21.03 11.09
CA ASN A 131 5.92 21.69 9.82
C ASN A 131 5.72 20.79 8.59
N GLN A 132 5.96 19.48 8.70
CA GLN A 132 5.73 18.53 7.60
C GLN A 132 4.24 18.24 7.40
N PHE A 133 3.48 18.25 8.48
CA PHE A 133 2.02 18.16 8.44
C PHE A 133 1.42 19.44 7.84
N ASP A 134 1.91 20.62 8.21
CA ASP A 134 1.47 21.92 7.69
C ASP A 134 1.76 22.05 6.18
N ALA A 135 2.93 21.59 5.73
CA ALA A 135 3.27 21.55 4.31
C ALA A 135 2.36 20.59 3.51
N MET A 136 2.00 19.45 4.10
CA MET A 136 1.08 18.49 3.49
C MET A 136 -0.35 19.04 3.41
N LEU A 137 -0.82 19.72 4.46
CA LEU A 137 -2.12 20.41 4.50
C LEU A 137 -2.21 21.50 3.44
N ARG A 138 -1.20 22.37 3.33
CA ARG A 138 -1.17 23.43 2.30
C ARG A 138 -1.26 22.87 0.88
N LYS A 139 -0.54 21.78 0.61
CA LYS A 139 -0.56 21.13 -0.71
C LYS A 139 -1.93 20.50 -1.03
N VAL A 140 -2.62 19.97 -0.04
CA VAL A 140 -4.00 19.45 -0.19
C VAL A 140 -5.00 20.59 -0.40
N LEU A 141 -4.81 21.74 0.25
CA LEU A 141 -5.64 22.93 0.09
C LEU A 141 -5.45 23.62 -1.27
N GLU A 142 -4.26 23.56 -1.86
CA GLU A 142 -3.99 24.10 -3.20
C GLU A 142 -4.55 23.22 -4.33
N VAL A 143 -4.46 21.90 -4.17
CA VAL A 143 -4.87 20.93 -5.22
C VAL A 143 -6.36 20.56 -5.13
N GLY A 144 -6.94 20.61 -3.92
CA GLY A 144 -8.36 20.36 -3.71
C GLY A 144 -9.21 21.60 -3.94
N ARG A 145 -10.18 21.54 -4.85
CA ARG A 145 -11.28 22.52 -4.97
C ARG A 145 -12.21 22.45 -3.74
N LEU A 146 -11.69 22.72 -2.55
CA LEU A 146 -12.47 22.79 -1.32
C LEU A 146 -13.27 24.10 -1.29
N SER A 147 -14.52 24.01 -0.82
CA SER A 147 -15.37 25.18 -0.63
C SER A 147 -14.74 26.13 0.39
N VAL A 148 -14.98 27.44 0.25
CA VAL A 148 -14.41 28.48 1.14
C VAL A 148 -14.76 28.21 2.61
N ARG A 149 -15.91 27.57 2.87
CA ARG A 149 -16.38 27.19 4.20
C ARG A 149 -15.51 26.11 4.85
N ASP A 150 -15.10 25.09 4.09
CA ASP A 150 -14.27 23.99 4.61
C ASP A 150 -12.83 24.44 4.88
N ARG A 151 -12.34 25.45 4.13
CA ARG A 151 -11.02 26.08 4.38
C ARG A 151 -11.01 26.87 5.70
N ALA A 152 -12.09 27.59 5.99
CA ALA A 152 -12.19 28.40 7.20
C ALA A 152 -12.20 27.53 8.47
N ILE A 153 -12.98 26.44 8.47
CA ILE A 153 -13.10 25.52 9.62
C ILE A 153 -11.74 24.91 9.98
N MET A 154 -10.96 24.47 8.99
CA MET A 154 -9.64 23.86 9.25
C MET A 154 -8.58 24.88 9.72
N LEU A 155 -8.65 26.14 9.29
CA LEU A 155 -7.72 27.18 9.75
C LEU A 155 -8.03 27.68 11.18
N THR A 156 -9.26 27.48 11.65
CA THR A 156 -9.69 27.85 13.01
C THR A 156 -9.47 26.76 14.07
N MET A 157 -9.13 25.53 13.67
CA MET A 157 -8.70 24.49 14.61
C MET A 157 -7.21 24.70 14.97
N ARG A 158 -6.93 25.75 15.73
CA ARG A 158 -5.66 25.97 16.43
C ARG A 158 -5.82 25.64 17.90
#